data_AF-A0A6I3SNF6-F1
#
_entry.id   AF-A0A6I3SNF6-F1
#
_cell.length_a   1.000
_cell.length_b   1.000
_cell.length_c   1.000
_cell.angle_alpha   90.00
_cell.angle_beta   90.00
_cell.angle_gamma   90.00
#
_symmetry.space_group_name_H-M   'P 1'
#
loop_
_entity.id
_entity.type
_entity.pdbx_description
1 polymer ?
#
loop_
_entity_poly.entity_id
_entity_poly.type
_entity_poly.pdbx_seq_one_letter_code
_entity_poly.pdbx_strand_id
1 'polypeptide(L)'
;MAEETQVQEPQQQTIPEGKPEPTPQEHLIPKSRFDEINTKYKDVQTQLEQLQAERDQQSKKAKEHQGKFEELYKTTADELAKTNDGYKTANSRVQQLESVINGLLEAKLEGIPKDFHDLVPGNLTPEARLEWLTAAEKKGLFGTKQEQPVGQSTNPAQTQTADLNQLSSIQLLKMGYAQRA
;
A
#
# COMPACT_ATOMS: atom_id res chain seq x y z
N MET A 1 -26.69 -69.94 -2.63
CA MET A 1 -25.86 -71.14 -2.84
C MET A 1 -24.97 -71.22 -1.63
N ALA A 2 -25.26 -72.21 -0.79
CA ALA A 2 -24.49 -72.54 0.40
C ALA A 2 -23.22 -73.26 -0.04
N GLU A 3 -22.09 -72.90 0.57
CA GLU A 3 -20.87 -73.69 0.47
C GLU A 3 -20.50 -74.10 1.90
N GLU A 4 -20.90 -75.32 2.22
CA GLU A 4 -20.42 -76.10 3.36
C GLU A 4 -18.94 -76.45 3.10
N THR A 5 -18.06 -76.22 4.08
CA THR A 5 -16.84 -77.03 4.28
C THR A 5 -16.40 -76.82 5.74
N GLN A 6 -16.89 -77.65 6.67
CA GLN A 6 -16.28 -78.90 7.14
C GLN A 6 -15.33 -78.69 8.33
N VAL A 7 -15.81 -79.13 9.48
CA VAL A 7 -15.15 -79.24 10.78
C VAL A 7 -14.05 -80.30 10.72
N GLN A 8 -12.87 -80.02 11.26
CA GLN A 8 -11.93 -81.05 11.72
C GLN A 8 -11.36 -80.70 13.10
N GLU A 9 -11.88 -81.44 14.06
CA GLU A 9 -11.36 -81.67 15.40
C GLU A 9 -10.25 -82.74 15.33
N PRO A 10 -9.17 -82.63 16.12
CA PRO A 10 -8.41 -83.81 16.51
C PRO A 10 -8.60 -84.13 17.99
N GLN A 11 -8.96 -85.39 18.18
CA GLN A 11 -9.30 -86.11 19.39
C GLN A 11 -8.28 -86.05 20.54
N GLN A 12 -8.86 -86.14 21.74
CA GLN A 12 -8.27 -86.61 22.99
C GLN A 12 -7.45 -87.90 22.84
N GLN A 13 -6.31 -87.95 23.52
CA GLN A 13 -5.68 -89.19 23.98
C GLN A 13 -5.63 -89.21 25.50
N THR A 14 -6.11 -90.30 26.07
CA THR A 14 -6.20 -90.63 27.50
C THR A 14 -4.98 -91.44 27.97
N ILE A 15 -4.30 -90.91 29.01
CA ILE A 15 -3.63 -91.49 30.22
C ILE A 15 -2.82 -92.82 30.10
N PRO A 16 -1.71 -92.96 30.87
CA PRO A 16 -1.90 -93.59 32.18
C PRO A 16 -1.11 -92.97 33.35
N GLU A 17 -1.76 -93.12 34.50
CA GLU A 17 -1.46 -92.71 35.86
C GLU A 17 -0.31 -93.51 36.49
N GLY A 18 0.54 -92.86 37.30
CA GLY A 18 1.56 -93.57 38.07
C GLY A 18 2.52 -92.71 38.91
N LYS A 19 2.18 -92.59 40.22
CA LYS A 19 3.02 -92.31 41.41
C LYS A 19 3.16 -90.86 41.95
N PRO A 20 3.28 -90.73 43.30
CA PRO A 20 2.58 -89.72 44.11
C PRO A 20 3.45 -88.53 44.54
N GLU A 21 2.76 -87.39 44.77
CA GLU A 21 3.08 -86.20 45.61
C GLU A 21 4.46 -85.51 45.49
N PRO A 22 4.51 -84.17 45.51
CA PRO A 22 4.24 -83.46 46.76
C PRO A 22 3.33 -82.23 46.60
N THR A 23 2.73 -81.83 47.72
CA THR A 23 2.21 -80.51 48.12
C THR A 23 2.13 -79.41 47.05
N PRO A 24 1.06 -78.59 47.02
CA PRO A 24 1.11 -77.30 46.35
C PRO A 24 2.12 -76.45 47.12
N GLN A 25 3.40 -76.59 46.78
CA GLN A 25 4.35 -75.51 47.01
C GLN A 25 3.75 -74.36 46.24
N GLU A 26 3.14 -73.41 46.97
CA GLU A 26 3.03 -72.04 46.51
C GLU A 26 4.35 -71.75 45.83
N HIS A 27 4.34 -71.71 44.50
CA HIS A 27 5.55 -71.48 43.73
C HIS A 27 5.84 -70.00 43.91
N LEU A 28 6.39 -69.69 45.09
CA LEU A 28 6.74 -68.37 45.54
C LEU A 28 7.66 -67.83 44.47
N ILE A 29 7.18 -66.83 43.74
CA ILE A 29 7.93 -66.19 42.69
C ILE A 29 9.26 -65.76 43.33
N PRO A 30 10.40 -66.23 42.81
CA PRO A 30 11.69 -65.86 43.36
C PRO A 30 11.78 -64.33 43.43
N LYS A 31 12.19 -63.79 44.57
CA LYS A 31 12.25 -62.35 44.82
C LYS A 31 12.95 -61.58 43.68
N SER A 32 13.99 -62.19 43.09
CA SER A 32 14.70 -61.67 41.91
C SER A 32 13.79 -61.41 40.71
N ARG A 33 12.82 -62.30 40.41
CA ARG A 33 11.90 -62.16 39.28
C ARG A 33 10.85 -61.09 39.54
N PHE A 34 10.39 -60.98 40.80
CA PHE A 34 9.48 -59.93 41.21
C PHE A 34 10.13 -58.55 41.09
N ASP A 35 11.35 -58.39 41.60
CA ASP A 35 12.09 -57.12 41.52
C ASP A 35 12.34 -56.71 40.06
N GLU A 36 12.64 -57.66 39.18
CA GLU A 36 12.85 -57.45 37.73
C GLU A 36 11.57 -56.99 37.01
N ILE A 37 10.41 -57.58 37.35
CA ILE A 37 9.12 -57.17 36.78
C ILE A 37 8.72 -55.79 37.30
N ASN A 38 8.97 -55.52 38.58
CA ASN A 38 8.62 -54.23 39.18
C ASN A 38 9.49 -53.10 38.63
N THR A 39 10.77 -53.38 38.33
CA THR A 39 11.63 -52.44 37.59
C THR A 39 11.13 -52.21 36.17
N LYS A 40 10.83 -53.27 35.40
CA LYS A 40 10.28 -53.14 34.04
C LYS A 40 8.94 -52.39 34.02
N TYR A 41 8.07 -52.62 35.00
CA TYR A 41 6.79 -51.92 35.11
C TYR A 41 7.00 -50.43 35.33
N LYS A 42 7.90 -50.05 36.25
CA LYS A 42 8.25 -48.64 36.48
C LYS A 42 8.90 -47.99 35.25
N ASP A 43 9.80 -48.69 34.57
CA ASP A 43 10.44 -48.19 33.35
C ASP A 43 9.42 -47.96 32.24
N VAL A 44 8.55 -48.93 31.98
CA VAL A 44 7.47 -48.80 30.98
C VAL A 44 6.50 -47.69 31.36
N GLN A 45 6.12 -47.57 32.64
CA GLN A 45 5.27 -46.50 33.11
C GLN A 45 5.92 -45.12 32.90
N THR A 46 7.22 -45.01 33.17
CA THR A 46 8.00 -43.78 32.93
C THR A 46 8.07 -43.45 31.44
N GLN A 47 8.30 -44.45 30.58
CA GLN A 47 8.31 -44.27 29.13
C GLN A 47 6.94 -43.85 28.57
N LEU A 48 5.84 -44.40 29.11
CA LEU A 48 4.48 -44.00 28.73
C LEU A 48 4.19 -42.56 29.10
N GLU A 49 4.56 -42.15 30.32
CA GLU A 49 4.43 -40.76 30.77
C GLU A 49 5.28 -39.82 29.91
N GLN A 50 6.52 -40.18 29.59
CA GLN A 50 7.39 -39.41 28.70
C GLN A 50 6.79 -39.29 27.30
N LEU A 51 6.32 -40.39 26.70
CA LEU A 51 5.70 -40.37 25.37
C LEU A 51 4.42 -39.54 25.33
N GLN A 52 3.58 -39.62 26.38
CA GLN A 52 2.38 -38.79 26.50
C GLN A 52 2.74 -37.31 26.63
N ALA A 53 3.68 -36.98 27.50
CA ALA A 53 4.15 -35.60 27.68
C ALA A 53 4.76 -35.04 26.38
N GLU A 54 5.54 -35.83 25.65
CA GLU A 54 6.13 -35.44 24.37
C GLU A 54 5.04 -35.24 23.29
N ARG A 55 4.06 -36.16 23.19
CA ARG A 55 2.90 -36.00 22.29
C ARG A 55 2.10 -34.75 22.57
N ASP A 56 1.89 -34.41 23.84
CA ASP A 56 1.16 -33.21 24.25
C ASP A 56 1.95 -31.94 23.96
N GLN A 57 3.26 -31.94 24.22
CA GLN A 57 4.13 -30.82 23.85
C GLN A 57 4.18 -30.61 22.34
N GLN A 58 4.30 -31.69 21.56
CA GLN A 58 4.34 -31.63 20.10
C GLN A 58 3.00 -31.17 19.51
N SER A 59 1.89 -31.62 20.09
CA SER A 59 0.53 -31.16 19.77
C SER A 59 0.36 -29.66 20.05
N LYS A 60 0.82 -29.17 21.21
CA LYS A 60 0.79 -27.74 21.56
C LYS A 60 1.62 -26.92 20.58
N LYS A 61 2.87 -27.33 20.33
CA LYS A 61 3.74 -26.66 19.35
C LYS A 61 3.11 -26.63 17.97
N ALA A 62 2.55 -27.74 17.49
CA ALA A 62 1.87 -27.79 16.20
C ALA A 62 0.70 -26.81 16.11
N LYS A 63 -0.14 -26.72 17.16
CA LYS A 63 -1.24 -25.75 17.24
C LYS A 63 -0.75 -24.30 17.28
N GLU A 64 0.31 -24.02 18.05
CA GLU A 64 0.93 -22.70 18.09
C GLU A 64 1.50 -22.29 16.72
N HIS A 65 2.16 -23.23 16.02
CA HIS A 65 2.66 -22.97 14.68
C HIS A 65 1.49 -22.74 13.69
N GLN A 66 0.45 -23.56 13.74
CA GLN A 66 -0.74 -23.35 12.90
C GLN A 66 -1.39 -21.99 13.15
N GLY A 67 -1.58 -21.60 14.42
CA GLY A 67 -2.11 -20.29 14.79
C GLY A 67 -1.24 -19.14 14.26
N LYS A 68 0.09 -19.23 14.43
CA LYS A 68 1.04 -18.26 13.88
C LYS A 68 0.96 -18.16 12.36
N PHE A 69 0.82 -19.29 11.66
CA PHE A 69 0.64 -19.28 10.20
C PHE A 69 -0.67 -18.61 9.82
N GLU A 70 -1.79 -18.94 10.48
CA GLU A 70 -3.08 -18.34 10.22
C GLU A 70 -3.07 -16.82 10.46
N GLU A 71 -2.44 -16.36 11.53
CA GLU A 71 -2.24 -14.93 11.81
C GLU A 71 -1.43 -14.25 10.71
N LEU A 72 -0.28 -14.81 10.33
CA LEU A 72 0.55 -14.28 9.25
C LEU A 72 -0.21 -14.20 7.92
N TYR A 73 -1.02 -15.22 7.58
CA TYR A 73 -1.85 -15.19 6.39
C TYR A 73 -2.92 -14.10 6.45
N LYS A 74 -3.60 -13.94 7.58
CA LYS A 74 -4.59 -12.88 7.77
C LYS A 74 -3.94 -11.50 7.67
N THR A 75 -2.83 -11.27 8.35
CA THR A 75 -2.10 -10.00 8.30
C THR A 75 -1.62 -9.67 6.89
N THR A 76 -1.01 -10.62 6.19
CA THR A 76 -0.53 -10.39 4.81
C THR A 76 -1.67 -10.18 3.83
N ALA A 77 -2.78 -10.89 3.97
CA ALA A 77 -3.98 -10.67 3.17
C ALA A 77 -4.59 -9.29 3.42
N ASP A 78 -4.68 -8.86 4.68
CA ASP A 78 -5.18 -7.53 5.07
C ASP A 78 -4.26 -6.41 4.56
N GLU A 79 -2.95 -6.59 4.64
CA GLU A 79 -1.96 -5.64 4.09
C GLU A 79 -2.05 -5.56 2.56
N LEU A 80 -2.21 -6.69 1.88
CA LEU A 80 -2.41 -6.72 0.43
C LEU A 80 -3.71 -6.01 0.03
N ALA A 81 -4.79 -6.25 0.77
CA ALA A 81 -6.06 -5.56 0.54
C ALA A 81 -5.92 -4.04 0.73
N LYS A 82 -5.33 -3.61 1.85
CA LYS A 82 -5.08 -2.19 2.14
C LYS A 82 -4.18 -1.52 1.11
N THR A 83 -3.12 -2.18 0.68
CA THR A 83 -2.19 -1.65 -0.33
C THR A 83 -2.86 -1.55 -1.70
N ASN A 84 -3.65 -2.55 -2.09
CA ASN A 84 -4.41 -2.51 -3.35
C ASN A 84 -5.46 -1.39 -3.34
N ASP A 85 -6.21 -1.23 -2.25
CA ASP A 85 -7.19 -0.16 -2.11
C ASP A 85 -6.53 1.22 -2.07
N GLY A 86 -5.39 1.35 -1.39
CA GLY A 86 -4.56 2.55 -1.41
C GLY A 86 -4.06 2.88 -2.82
N TYR A 87 -3.59 1.88 -3.56
CA TYR A 87 -3.13 2.04 -4.95
C TYR A 87 -4.27 2.48 -5.88
N LYS A 88 -5.45 1.85 -5.80
CA LYS A 88 -6.63 2.25 -6.59
C LYS A 88 -7.03 3.70 -6.32
N THR A 89 -7.02 4.09 -5.05
CA THR A 89 -7.36 5.46 -4.63
C THR A 89 -6.34 6.46 -5.16
N ALA A 90 -5.04 6.16 -4.99
CA ALA A 90 -3.96 6.99 -5.49
C ALA A 90 -4.00 7.13 -7.02
N ASN A 91 -4.18 6.01 -7.74
CA ASN A 91 -4.29 6.00 -9.19
C ASN A 91 -5.49 6.81 -9.69
N SER A 92 -6.65 6.66 -9.04
CA SER A 92 -7.84 7.47 -9.36
C SER A 92 -7.58 8.96 -9.17
N ARG A 93 -6.87 9.33 -8.10
CA ARG A 93 -6.50 10.72 -7.83
C ARG A 93 -5.48 11.25 -8.85
N VAL A 94 -4.51 10.44 -9.26
CA VAL A 94 -3.56 10.80 -10.32
C VAL A 94 -4.31 11.08 -11.63
N GLN A 95 -5.22 10.20 -12.04
CA GLN A 95 -6.02 10.41 -13.25
C GLN A 95 -6.88 11.69 -13.19
N GLN A 96 -7.49 11.96 -12.02
CA GLN A 96 -8.23 13.20 -11.80
C GLN A 96 -7.32 14.43 -11.91
N LEU A 97 -6.14 14.39 -11.29
CA LEU A 97 -5.16 15.48 -11.36
C LEU A 97 -4.65 15.68 -12.80
N GLU A 98 -4.33 14.61 -13.52
CA GLU A 98 -3.94 14.67 -14.93
C GLU A 98 -5.04 15.31 -15.78
N SER A 99 -6.31 14.96 -15.56
CA SER A 99 -7.44 15.59 -16.25
C SER A 99 -7.57 17.07 -15.92
N VAL A 100 -7.40 17.47 -14.66
CA VAL A 100 -7.43 18.88 -14.24
C VAL A 100 -6.26 19.66 -14.84
N ILE A 101 -5.06 19.08 -14.82
CA ILE A 101 -3.83 19.66 -15.39
C ILE A 101 -4.00 19.87 -16.90
N ASN A 102 -4.50 18.87 -17.62
CA ASN A 102 -4.75 18.99 -19.06
C ASN A 102 -5.85 20.04 -19.35
N GLY A 103 -6.91 20.09 -18.55
CA GLY A 103 -7.95 21.13 -18.67
C GLY A 103 -7.41 22.54 -18.43
N LEU A 104 -6.53 22.72 -17.44
CA LEU A 104 -5.87 24.00 -17.18
C LEU A 104 -4.92 24.37 -18.32
N LEU A 105 -4.17 23.41 -18.85
CA LEU A 105 -3.26 23.62 -19.96
C LEU A 105 -4.01 24.06 -21.21
N GLU A 106 -5.12 23.39 -21.54
CA GLU A 106 -5.96 23.78 -22.69
C GLU A 106 -6.54 25.18 -22.51
N ALA A 107 -7.11 25.49 -21.33
CA ALA A 107 -7.64 26.83 -21.04
C ALA A 107 -6.56 27.92 -21.14
N LYS A 108 -5.32 27.61 -20.76
CA LYS A 108 -4.19 28.52 -20.93
C LYS A 108 -3.75 28.66 -22.39
N LEU A 109 -3.80 27.60 -23.19
CA LEU A 109 -3.49 27.64 -24.62
C LEU A 109 -4.53 28.45 -25.41
N GLU A 110 -5.82 28.35 -25.06
CA GLU A 110 -6.89 29.16 -25.65
C GLU A 110 -6.70 30.67 -25.40
N GLY A 111 -6.16 31.03 -24.24
CA GLY A 111 -5.85 32.43 -23.90
C GLY A 111 -4.63 33.00 -24.63
N ILE A 112 -3.84 32.17 -25.29
CA ILE A 112 -2.62 32.58 -25.99
C ILE A 112 -2.91 32.74 -27.49
N PRO A 113 -2.49 33.85 -28.13
CA PRO A 113 -2.63 34.02 -29.57
C PRO A 113 -1.92 32.89 -30.34
N LYS A 114 -2.55 32.39 -31.41
CA LYS A 114 -2.06 31.23 -32.19
C LYS A 114 -0.61 31.38 -32.67
N ASP A 115 -0.17 32.60 -32.97
CA ASP A 115 1.20 32.88 -33.43
C ASP A 115 2.28 32.50 -32.41
N PHE A 116 1.92 32.38 -31.13
CA PHE A 116 2.83 31.98 -30.07
C PHE A 116 2.71 30.51 -29.66
N HIS A 117 1.78 29.74 -30.26
CA HIS A 117 1.62 28.30 -29.94
C HIS A 117 2.87 27.50 -30.32
N ASP A 118 3.55 27.89 -31.39
CA ASP A 118 4.80 27.25 -31.84
C ASP A 118 5.96 27.41 -30.84
N LEU A 119 5.88 28.37 -29.92
CA LEU A 119 6.90 28.58 -28.90
C LEU A 119 6.76 27.59 -27.73
N VAL A 120 5.61 26.92 -27.61
CA VAL A 120 5.32 26.00 -26.50
C VAL A 120 6.00 24.66 -26.74
N PRO A 121 6.93 24.21 -25.87
CA PRO A 121 7.61 22.94 -26.08
C PRO A 121 6.67 21.72 -25.96
N GLY A 122 6.57 20.93 -27.04
CA GLY A 122 5.71 19.74 -27.11
C GLY A 122 6.26 18.50 -26.38
N ASN A 123 7.56 18.45 -26.10
CA ASN A 123 8.25 17.31 -25.48
C ASN A 123 8.21 17.30 -23.94
N LEU A 124 7.55 18.28 -23.32
CA LEU A 124 7.44 18.40 -21.87
C LEU A 124 6.22 17.64 -21.34
N THR A 125 6.31 17.20 -20.08
CA THR A 125 5.14 16.74 -19.33
C THR A 125 4.13 17.89 -19.17
N PRO A 126 2.82 17.61 -19.03
CA PRO A 126 1.81 18.65 -18.89
C PRO A 126 2.08 19.64 -17.74
N GLU A 127 2.61 19.16 -16.62
CA GLU A 127 3.02 19.97 -15.47
C GLU A 127 4.18 20.92 -15.82
N ALA A 128 5.24 20.40 -16.44
CA ALA A 128 6.38 21.20 -16.85
C ALA A 128 6.00 22.21 -17.95
N ARG A 129 5.05 21.85 -18.82
CA ARG A 129 4.52 22.75 -19.84
C ARG A 129 3.74 23.90 -19.21
N LEU A 130 2.89 23.63 -18.21
CA LEU A 130 2.21 24.67 -17.44
C LEU A 130 3.20 25.59 -16.73
N GLU A 131 4.23 25.04 -16.09
CA GLU A 131 5.26 25.84 -15.44
C GLU A 131 5.98 26.75 -16.44
N TRP A 132 6.39 26.21 -17.59
CA TRP A 132 6.97 27.00 -18.67
C TRP A 132 6.01 28.10 -19.14
N LEU A 133 4.73 27.79 -19.28
CA LEU A 133 3.70 28.73 -19.74
C LEU A 133 3.53 29.88 -18.75
N THR A 134 3.46 29.58 -17.45
CA THR A 134 3.37 30.60 -16.40
C THR A 134 4.63 31.47 -16.35
N ALA A 135 5.81 30.88 -16.56
CA ALA A 135 7.07 31.63 -16.64
C ALA A 135 7.13 32.52 -17.88
N ALA A 136 6.64 32.05 -19.04
CA ALA A 136 6.56 32.81 -20.27
C ALA A 136 5.54 33.97 -20.16
N GLU A 137 4.37 33.70 -19.57
CA GLU A 137 3.34 34.70 -19.29
C GLU A 137 3.89 35.78 -18.34
N LYS A 138 4.55 35.40 -17.24
CA LYS A 138 5.19 36.33 -16.30
C LYS A 138 6.29 37.18 -16.96
N LYS A 139 7.00 36.64 -17.95
CA LYS A 139 8.00 37.36 -18.74
C LYS A 139 7.37 38.27 -19.80
N GLY A 140 6.05 38.28 -19.94
CA GLY A 140 5.32 39.13 -20.88
C GLY A 140 5.34 38.60 -22.32
N LEU A 141 5.66 37.33 -22.54
CA LEU A 141 5.78 36.73 -23.88
C LEU A 141 4.46 36.79 -24.67
N PHE A 142 3.32 36.75 -23.96
CA PHE A 142 1.97 36.79 -24.53
C PHE A 142 1.25 38.13 -24.31
N GLY A 143 1.95 39.13 -23.74
CA GLY A 143 1.37 40.47 -23.52
C GLY A 143 1.38 41.30 -24.81
N THR A 144 0.36 42.13 -25.01
CA THR A 144 0.36 43.13 -26.07
C THR A 144 1.49 44.13 -25.83
N LYS A 145 2.43 44.19 -26.78
CA LYS A 145 3.56 45.11 -26.76
C LYS A 145 3.00 46.54 -26.73
N GLN A 146 3.18 47.25 -25.62
CA GLN A 146 2.89 48.68 -25.57
C GLN A 146 3.78 49.36 -26.61
N GLU A 147 3.18 49.96 -27.65
CA GLU A 147 3.92 50.72 -28.66
C GLU A 147 4.54 51.93 -27.97
N GLN A 148 5.79 51.79 -27.54
CA GLN A 148 6.60 52.92 -27.14
C GLN A 148 6.95 53.68 -28.42
N PRO A 149 6.61 54.98 -28.52
CA PRO A 149 6.95 55.77 -29.68
C PRO A 149 8.47 55.75 -29.85
N VAL A 150 8.91 55.26 -31.01
CA VAL A 150 10.32 55.24 -31.39
C VAL A 150 10.73 56.65 -31.78
N GLY A 151 11.21 57.41 -30.79
CA GLY A 151 11.68 58.79 -30.94
C GLY A 151 10.98 59.76 -30.00
N GLN A 152 11.62 60.91 -29.79
CA GLN A 152 10.93 62.05 -29.17
C GLN A 152 9.88 62.56 -30.17
N SER A 153 8.71 62.98 -29.69
CA SER A 153 7.73 63.69 -30.52
C SER A 153 8.41 64.91 -31.15
N THR A 154 8.73 64.83 -32.44
CA THR A 154 9.31 65.95 -33.21
C THR A 154 8.27 67.02 -33.52
N ASN A 155 7.00 66.75 -33.21
CA ASN A 155 5.94 67.74 -33.22
C ASN A 155 6.10 68.59 -31.94
N PRO A 156 6.11 69.94 -32.03
CA PRO A 156 6.08 70.77 -30.83
C PRO A 156 4.91 70.30 -29.97
N ALA A 157 5.17 70.05 -28.68
CA ALA A 157 4.13 69.62 -27.75
C ALA A 157 2.93 70.55 -27.95
N GLN A 158 1.75 69.98 -28.24
CA GLN A 158 0.51 70.74 -28.29
C GLN A 158 0.44 71.50 -26.98
N THR A 159 0.75 72.80 -27.03
CA THR A 159 0.50 73.72 -25.94
C THR A 159 -0.99 73.60 -25.71
N GLN A 160 -1.35 72.97 -24.60
CA GLN A 160 -2.73 72.94 -24.15
C GLN A 160 -3.16 74.40 -24.09
N THR A 161 -3.99 74.82 -25.05
CA THR A 161 -4.58 76.15 -25.05
C THR A 161 -5.43 76.18 -23.79
N ALA A 162 -4.93 76.83 -22.75
CA ALA A 162 -5.64 76.96 -21.49
C ALA A 162 -7.04 77.51 -21.80
N ASP A 163 -8.08 76.78 -21.39
CA ASP A 163 -9.45 77.18 -21.62
C ASP A 163 -9.70 78.53 -20.92
N LEU A 164 -9.84 79.58 -21.72
CA LEU A 164 -9.97 80.96 -21.27
C LEU A 164 -11.18 81.17 -20.37
N ASN A 165 -12.18 80.28 -20.45
CA ASN A 165 -13.39 80.34 -19.65
C ASN A 165 -13.19 79.84 -18.20
N GLN A 166 -12.11 79.11 -17.94
CA GLN A 166 -11.80 78.56 -16.61
C GLN A 166 -10.79 79.42 -15.84
N LEU A 167 -10.29 80.49 -16.46
CA LEU A 167 -9.34 81.40 -15.86
C LEU A 167 -10.07 82.55 -15.14
N SER A 168 -9.62 82.88 -13.94
CA SER A 168 -10.10 84.07 -13.24
C SER A 168 -9.70 85.33 -14.00
N SER A 169 -10.46 86.42 -13.85
CA SER A 169 -10.21 87.70 -14.51
C SER A 169 -8.78 88.23 -14.28
N ILE A 170 -8.19 87.94 -13.11
CA ILE A 170 -6.80 88.29 -12.78
C ILE A 170 -5.79 87.45 -13.58
N GLN A 171 -6.05 86.17 -13.79
CA GLN A 171 -5.19 85.31 -14.60
C GLN A 171 -5.23 85.70 -16.08
N LEU A 172 -6.42 86.05 -16.58
CA LEU A 172 -6.60 86.50 -17.96
C LEU A 172 -5.86 87.81 -18.23
N LEU A 173 -5.90 88.74 -17.29
CA LEU A 173 -5.16 90.00 -17.35
C LEU A 173 -3.63 89.76 -17.37
N LYS A 174 -3.13 88.87 -16.51
CA LYS A 174 -1.69 88.53 -16.45
C LYS A 174 -1.19 87.90 -17.75
N MET A 175 -1.99 87.06 -18.40
CA MET A 175 -1.62 86.48 -19.70
C MET A 175 -1.50 87.56 -20.79
N GLY A 176 -2.42 88.53 -20.83
CA GLY A 176 -2.38 89.63 -21.79
C GLY A 176 -1.15 90.55 -21.65
N TYR A 177 -0.63 90.71 -20.43
CA TYR A 177 0.58 91.50 -20.18
C TYR A 177 1.89 90.70 -20.29
N ALA A 178 1.86 89.38 -20.06
CA ALA A 178 3.05 88.52 -20.15
C ALA A 178 3.53 88.29 -21.59
N GLN A 179 2.71 88.58 -22.59
CA GLN A 179 3.02 88.33 -24.00
C GLN A 179 3.78 89.48 -24.69
N ARG A 180 4.16 90.52 -23.94
CA ARG A 180 4.92 91.67 -24.45
C ARG A 180 6.18 91.92 -23.60
N ALA A 181 7.13 91.00 -23.72
CA ALA A 181 8.53 91.17 -23.35
C ALA A 181 9.39 90.39 -24.37
#